data_AF-A0A2G9I2N7-F1
#
_entry.id   AF-A0A2G9I2N7-F1
#
_cell.length_a   1.000
_cell.length_b   1.000
_cell.length_c   1.000
_cell.angle_alpha   90.00
_cell.angle_beta   90.00
_cell.angle_gamma   90.00
#
_symmetry.space_group_name_H-M   'P 1'
#
loop_
_entity.id
_entity.type
_entity.pdbx_description
1 polymer ?
#
loop_
_entity_poly.entity_id
_entity_poly.type
_entity_poly.pdbx_seq_one_letter_code
_entity_poly.pdbx_strand_id
1 'polypeptide(L)'
;MNNCLCFCWQRPKVLTVEDKLVVLGCKELERKVVEAEMELTLAKSQGYLKNQLQQSEPSSGKKLLAVIGVYTGFGGRLRRNIIRGSWMSKADALAKLEARGIIVRFVIGRSANRGDSLDRNIDEENHALKDFLILDHHEEAQEELPKKAKFFFSTAVQMWNADFYVKVGDNVDLDIGGLVELLWSRQGQDSAYIGCMKSGEVVAEDGKPWYEPEWWKFGDRKSYFRHAAGSILMLSKNLAQYININSASLKVYAHDDISVGSWMMGLKATYIDDSRLCCSYSGQDKVCSLA
;
A
#
# COMPACT_ATOMS: atom_id res chain seq x y z
N MET A 1 2.63 25.15 84.00
CA MET A 1 2.06 26.18 83.10
C MET A 1 2.65 25.98 81.72
N ASN A 2 1.78 25.99 80.71
CA ASN A 2 2.03 25.67 79.29
C ASN A 2 3.17 26.46 78.62
N ASN A 3 3.87 25.82 77.69
CA ASN A 3 4.04 26.26 76.28
C ASN A 3 4.88 25.19 75.53
N CYS A 4 4.40 24.53 74.48
CA CYS A 4 4.12 24.94 73.09
C CYS A 4 5.29 24.66 72.12
N LEU A 5 5.03 23.72 71.19
CA LEU A 5 5.55 23.56 69.81
C LEU A 5 7.07 23.43 69.59
N CYS A 6 7.50 22.24 69.15
CA CYS A 6 8.71 22.09 68.34
C CYS A 6 8.35 21.43 67.00
N PHE A 7 8.19 22.27 65.98
CA PHE A 7 8.05 21.89 64.58
C PHE A 7 9.35 21.21 64.11
N CYS A 8 9.29 19.93 63.74
CA CYS A 8 10.40 19.27 63.07
C CYS A 8 10.44 19.72 61.60
N TRP A 9 11.28 20.71 61.31
CA TRP A 9 11.60 21.13 59.95
C TRP A 9 12.25 19.97 59.18
N GLN A 10 11.57 19.39 58.20
CA GLN A 10 12.26 18.67 57.13
C GLN A 10 13.02 19.70 56.28
N ARG A 11 14.35 19.68 56.35
CA ARG A 11 15.22 20.52 55.51
C ARG A 11 14.89 20.28 54.02
N PRO A 12 14.82 21.32 53.18
CA PRO A 12 14.79 21.11 51.74
C PRO A 12 16.09 20.41 51.32
N LYS A 13 16.00 19.29 50.59
CA LYS A 13 17.16 18.65 49.98
C LYS A 13 17.78 19.65 49.01
N VAL A 14 18.97 20.15 49.34
CA VAL A 14 19.78 20.96 48.43
C VAL A 14 20.32 20.01 47.36
N LEU A 15 19.75 20.07 46.17
CA LEU A 15 20.25 19.33 45.01
C LEU A 15 21.67 19.81 44.71
N THR A 16 22.62 18.88 44.71
CA THR A 16 24.01 19.16 44.33
C THR A 16 24.10 19.53 42.84
N VAL A 17 25.22 20.11 42.42
CA VAL A 17 25.45 20.45 41.01
C VAL A 17 25.42 19.18 40.15
N GLU A 18 25.95 18.10 40.69
CA GLU A 18 25.93 16.74 40.13
C GLU A 18 24.48 16.23 39.97
N ASP A 19 23.61 16.38 40.98
CA ASP A 19 22.21 15.97 40.88
C ASP A 19 21.47 16.73 39.76
N LYS A 20 21.76 18.03 39.59
CA LYS A 20 21.17 18.83 38.50
C LYS A 20 21.72 18.43 37.13
N LEU A 21 23.00 18.09 37.04
CA LEU A 21 23.64 17.58 35.82
C LEU A 21 23.06 16.23 35.39
N VAL A 22 22.79 15.33 36.34
CA VAL A 22 22.13 14.04 36.07
C VAL A 22 20.71 14.25 35.57
N VAL A 23 19.92 15.14 36.18
CA VAL A 23 18.56 15.44 35.72
C VAL A 23 18.55 16.07 34.32
N LEU A 24 19.50 16.96 34.01
CA LEU A 24 19.65 17.54 32.67
C LEU A 24 20.06 16.48 31.64
N GLY A 25 20.97 15.57 32.01
CA GLY A 25 21.38 14.43 31.18
C GLY A 25 20.22 13.46 30.90
N CYS A 26 19.40 13.15 31.90
CA CYS A 26 18.20 12.32 31.72
C CYS A 26 17.18 12.97 30.77
N LYS A 27 16.91 14.28 30.91
CA LYS A 27 16.02 15.01 30.00
C LYS A 27 16.54 15.03 28.57
N GLU A 28 17.86 15.19 28.39
CA GLU A 28 18.45 15.14 27.06
C GLU A 28 18.38 13.73 26.46
N LEU A 29 18.56 12.69 27.28
CA LEU A 29 18.41 11.30 26.84
C LEU A 29 16.96 10.98 26.45
N GLU A 30 15.97 11.40 27.25
CA GLU A 30 14.55 11.28 26.91
C GLU A 30 14.22 11.95 25.57
N ARG A 31 14.74 13.16 25.33
CA ARG A 31 14.58 13.85 24.04
C ARG A 31 15.18 13.04 22.89
N LYS A 32 16.40 12.51 23.05
CA LYS A 32 17.07 11.69 22.03
C LYS A 32 16.34 10.37 21.78
N VAL A 33 15.73 9.77 22.81
CA VAL A 33 14.90 8.57 22.66
C VAL A 33 13.66 8.88 21.83
N VAL A 34 12.95 9.97 22.15
CA VAL A 34 11.77 10.39 21.38
C VAL A 34 12.14 10.71 19.92
N GLU A 35 13.24 11.43 19.71
CA GLU A 35 13.75 11.75 18.37
C GLU A 35 14.10 10.48 17.58
N ALA A 36 14.82 9.54 18.19
CA ALA A 36 15.14 8.25 17.59
C ALA A 36 13.89 7.40 17.33
N GLU A 37 12.87 7.43 18.19
CA GLU A 37 11.59 6.75 17.98
C GLU A 37 10.79 7.36 16.82
N MET A 38 10.83 8.68 16.66
CA MET A 38 10.25 9.37 15.51
C MET A 38 10.97 9.00 14.21
N GLU A 39 12.31 9.03 14.21
CA GLU A 39 13.11 8.61 13.06
C GLU A 39 12.88 7.14 12.72
N LEU A 40 12.79 6.26 13.73
CA LEU A 40 12.46 4.85 13.55
C LEU A 40 11.08 4.68 12.92
N THR A 41 10.09 5.46 13.37
CA THR A 41 8.72 5.43 12.85
C THR A 41 8.69 5.92 11.39
N LEU A 42 9.42 6.98 11.07
CA LEU A 42 9.57 7.50 9.72
C LEU A 42 10.29 6.48 8.81
N ALA A 43 11.36 5.86 9.30
CA ALA A 43 12.09 4.84 8.57
C ALA A 43 11.24 3.59 8.32
N LYS A 44 10.39 3.19 9.28
CA LYS A 44 9.40 2.12 9.12
C LYS A 44 8.36 2.48 8.07
N SER A 45 7.81 3.70 8.09
CA SER A 45 6.81 4.15 7.10
C SER A 45 7.42 4.28 5.70
N GLN A 46 8.71 4.58 5.58
CA GLN A 46 9.43 4.62 4.31
C GLN A 46 9.88 3.22 3.82
N GLY A 47 9.79 2.20 4.68
CA GLY A 47 10.10 0.80 4.34
C GLY A 47 11.54 0.37 4.60
N TYR A 48 12.38 1.19 5.26
CA TYR A 48 13.81 0.89 5.49
C TYR A 48 14.05 -0.31 6.43
N LEU A 49 13.15 -0.56 7.39
CA LEU A 49 13.42 -1.45 8.52
C LEU A 49 12.80 -2.85 8.42
N LYS A 50 12.07 -3.17 7.33
CA LYS A 50 11.36 -4.46 7.23
C LYS A 50 12.28 -5.63 6.87
N ASN A 51 13.49 -5.36 6.38
CA ASN A 51 14.44 -6.39 5.92
C ASN A 51 15.28 -7.07 7.03
N GLN A 52 15.17 -6.67 8.30
CA GLN A 52 16.04 -7.21 9.37
C GLN A 52 15.32 -7.93 10.53
N LEU A 53 14.02 -7.75 10.73
CA LEU A 53 13.31 -8.36 11.88
C LEU A 53 12.41 -9.55 11.53
N GLN A 54 12.27 -9.88 10.24
CA GLN A 54 11.55 -11.07 9.77
C GLN A 54 12.36 -11.81 8.71
N GLN A 55 13.51 -12.37 9.12
CA GLN A 55 13.85 -13.71 8.65
C GLN A 55 13.02 -14.73 9.45
N SER A 56 11.69 -14.55 9.49
CA SER A 56 10.86 -15.74 9.51
C SER A 56 11.11 -16.37 8.16
N GLU A 57 11.53 -17.63 8.14
CA GLU A 57 11.66 -18.44 6.93
C GLU A 57 10.60 -18.04 5.90
N PRO A 58 10.92 -17.89 4.59
CA PRO A 58 9.86 -17.74 3.61
C PRO A 58 8.90 -18.88 3.92
N SER A 59 7.65 -18.55 4.26
CA SER A 59 6.71 -19.59 4.64
C SER A 59 6.86 -20.67 3.58
N SER A 60 6.99 -21.92 4.00
CA SER A 60 7.05 -23.10 3.13
C SER A 60 5.77 -23.25 2.27
N GLY A 61 5.01 -22.16 2.09
CA GLY A 61 3.88 -21.98 1.25
C GLY A 61 4.23 -22.22 -0.20
N LYS A 62 3.42 -23.10 -0.78
CA LYS A 62 3.29 -23.34 -2.21
C LYS A 62 3.33 -22.01 -2.98
N LYS A 63 4.18 -21.94 -4.00
CA LYS A 63 4.24 -20.83 -4.96
C LYS A 63 2.83 -20.59 -5.54
N LEU A 64 2.34 -19.37 -5.38
CA LEU A 64 1.02 -18.95 -5.86
C LEU A 64 1.11 -18.44 -7.30
N LEU A 65 0.00 -18.49 -8.02
CA LEU A 65 -0.12 -17.86 -9.34
C LEU A 65 -0.18 -16.34 -9.18
N ALA A 66 -1.07 -15.84 -8.33
CA ALA A 66 -1.28 -14.40 -8.21
C ALA A 66 -1.79 -13.96 -6.84
N VAL A 67 -1.45 -12.72 -6.48
CA VAL A 67 -2.10 -11.94 -5.42
C VAL A 67 -2.83 -10.77 -6.07
N ILE A 68 -4.14 -10.69 -5.84
CA ILE A 68 -5.02 -9.67 -6.38
C ILE A 68 -5.45 -8.75 -5.22
N GLY A 69 -5.02 -7.49 -5.30
CA GLY A 69 -5.39 -6.44 -4.35
C GLY A 69 -6.47 -5.53 -4.93
N VAL A 70 -7.66 -5.57 -4.33
CA VAL A 70 -8.79 -4.71 -4.70
C VAL A 70 -8.75 -3.43 -3.86
N TYR A 71 -8.45 -2.30 -4.47
CA TYR A 71 -8.30 -1.02 -3.78
C TYR A 71 -9.65 -0.53 -3.29
N THR A 72 -9.74 -0.22 -2.00
CA THR A 72 -10.94 0.33 -1.37
C THR A 72 -10.56 1.39 -0.35
N GLY A 73 -11.50 2.26 0.03
CA GLY A 73 -11.35 3.22 1.12
C GLY A 73 -12.44 3.06 2.18
N PHE A 74 -12.44 3.94 3.19
CA PHE A 74 -13.41 3.89 4.30
C PHE A 74 -14.87 3.98 3.84
N GLY A 75 -15.16 4.82 2.84
CA GLY A 75 -16.49 4.94 2.23
C GLY A 75 -16.88 3.77 1.32
N GLY A 76 -15.99 2.81 1.07
CA GLY A 76 -16.15 1.75 0.08
C GLY A 76 -17.02 0.55 0.50
N ARG A 77 -17.65 0.56 1.69
CA ARG A 77 -18.35 -0.61 2.25
C ARG A 77 -19.42 -1.19 1.31
N LEU A 78 -20.23 -0.34 0.69
CA LEU A 78 -21.24 -0.78 -0.28
C LEU A 78 -20.60 -1.46 -1.49
N ARG A 79 -19.53 -0.88 -2.05
CA ARG A 79 -18.79 -1.45 -3.19
C ARG A 79 -18.16 -2.79 -2.84
N ARG A 80 -17.54 -2.91 -1.67
CA ARG A 80 -17.01 -4.19 -1.18
C ARG A 80 -18.10 -5.26 -1.11
N ASN A 81 -19.28 -4.93 -0.60
CA ASN A 81 -20.40 -5.87 -0.54
C ASN A 81 -20.91 -6.26 -1.93
N ILE A 82 -20.95 -5.33 -2.89
CA ILE A 82 -21.29 -5.63 -4.29
C ILE A 82 -20.27 -6.61 -4.88
N ILE A 83 -18.97 -6.32 -4.74
CA ILE A 83 -17.88 -7.18 -5.23
C ILE A 83 -17.97 -8.58 -4.62
N ARG A 84 -18.15 -8.67 -3.29
CA ARG A 84 -18.38 -9.93 -2.56
C ARG A 84 -19.64 -10.67 -2.98
N GLY A 85 -20.63 -9.98 -3.53
CA GLY A 85 -21.87 -10.54 -4.06
C GLY A 85 -21.83 -10.84 -5.55
N SER A 86 -20.82 -10.36 -6.28
CA SER A 86 -20.63 -10.56 -7.71
C SER A 86 -19.46 -11.49 -7.99
N TRP A 87 -18.36 -10.98 -8.54
CA TRP A 87 -17.23 -11.73 -9.07
C TRP A 87 -16.29 -12.31 -8.00
N MET A 88 -16.38 -11.81 -6.76
CA MET A 88 -15.67 -12.39 -5.61
C MET A 88 -16.50 -13.47 -4.88
N SER A 89 -17.81 -13.61 -5.16
CA SER A 89 -18.78 -14.40 -4.38
C SER A 89 -18.75 -15.92 -4.65
N LYS A 90 -19.03 -16.85 -3.71
CA LYS A 90 -19.44 -16.85 -2.28
C LYS A 90 -18.26 -17.23 -1.36
N ALA A 91 -18.46 -17.41 -0.04
CA ALA A 91 -17.43 -17.86 0.91
C ALA A 91 -16.62 -19.10 0.45
N ASP A 92 -17.24 -20.03 -0.29
CA ASP A 92 -16.55 -21.17 -0.90
C ASP A 92 -15.67 -20.80 -2.11
N ALA A 93 -15.96 -19.69 -2.79
CA ALA A 93 -15.22 -19.23 -3.97
C ALA A 93 -13.85 -18.66 -3.62
N LEU A 94 -13.72 -17.91 -2.51
CA LEU A 94 -12.41 -17.45 -2.05
C LEU A 94 -11.50 -18.64 -1.72
N ALA A 95 -12.00 -19.61 -0.95
CA ALA A 95 -11.27 -20.83 -0.65
C ALA A 95 -10.90 -21.63 -1.93
N LYS A 96 -11.78 -21.66 -2.94
CA LYS A 96 -11.49 -22.29 -4.24
C LYS A 96 -10.40 -21.54 -5.03
N LEU A 97 -10.41 -20.20 -5.02
CA LEU A 97 -9.35 -19.38 -5.63
C LEU A 97 -8.02 -19.61 -4.92
N GLU A 98 -8.02 -19.63 -3.58
CA GLU A 98 -6.83 -19.89 -2.77
C GLU A 98 -6.27 -21.30 -3.03
N ALA A 99 -7.14 -22.31 -3.17
CA ALA A 99 -6.74 -23.66 -3.56
C ALA A 99 -6.10 -23.72 -4.96
N ARG A 100 -6.53 -22.84 -5.88
CA ARG A 100 -5.95 -22.63 -7.22
C ARG A 100 -4.69 -21.74 -7.19
N GLY A 101 -4.25 -21.30 -6.01
CA GLY A 101 -3.06 -20.48 -5.84
C GLY A 101 -3.29 -19.00 -6.11
N ILE A 102 -4.51 -18.49 -5.92
CA ILE A 102 -4.87 -17.09 -6.12
C ILE A 102 -5.38 -16.51 -4.82
N ILE A 103 -4.75 -15.44 -4.34
CA ILE A 103 -5.16 -14.71 -3.15
C ILE A 103 -5.87 -13.44 -3.59
N VAL A 104 -7.07 -13.18 -3.07
CA VAL A 104 -7.81 -11.93 -3.32
C VAL A 104 -8.04 -11.22 -2.00
N ARG A 105 -7.64 -9.95 -1.88
CA ARG A 105 -7.84 -9.15 -0.67
C ARG A 105 -8.26 -7.72 -1.00
N PHE A 106 -9.15 -7.15 -0.19
CA PHE A 106 -9.42 -5.72 -0.19
C PHE A 106 -8.25 -4.97 0.45
N VAL A 107 -7.66 -4.03 -0.28
CA VAL A 107 -6.47 -3.28 0.14
C VAL A 107 -6.88 -1.92 0.66
N ILE A 108 -6.58 -1.67 1.93
CA ILE A 108 -6.90 -0.43 2.62
C ILE A 108 -5.77 -0.08 3.60
N GLY A 109 -5.42 1.18 3.70
CA GLY A 109 -4.60 1.73 4.76
C GLY A 109 -5.41 2.01 6.02
N ARG A 110 -4.95 3.00 6.77
CA ARG A 110 -5.44 3.34 8.10
C ARG A 110 -5.79 4.82 8.16
N SER A 111 -6.58 5.22 9.15
CA SER A 111 -6.93 6.63 9.32
C SER A 111 -5.73 7.42 9.86
N ALA A 112 -5.78 8.74 9.68
CA ALA A 112 -4.81 9.65 10.30
C ALA A 112 -4.80 9.49 11.84
N ASN A 113 -5.99 9.30 12.41
CA ASN A 113 -6.21 9.14 13.84
C ASN A 113 -6.37 7.66 14.18
N ARG A 114 -5.25 6.97 14.39
CA ARG A 114 -5.23 5.52 14.62
C ARG A 114 -6.19 5.07 15.71
N GLY A 115 -6.99 4.06 15.37
CA GLY A 115 -7.99 3.48 16.28
C GLY A 115 -9.25 4.34 16.45
N ASP A 116 -9.50 5.30 15.57
CA ASP A 116 -10.79 5.98 15.46
C ASP A 116 -11.90 5.04 14.97
N SER A 117 -13.11 5.58 14.75
CA SER A 117 -14.24 4.78 14.27
C SER A 117 -14.04 4.22 12.86
N LEU A 118 -13.26 4.90 12.01
CA LEU A 118 -12.96 4.44 10.66
C LEU A 118 -12.11 3.18 10.70
N ASP A 119 -11.02 3.19 11.48
CA ASP A 119 -10.16 2.03 11.71
C ASP A 119 -10.94 0.88 12.35
N ARG A 120 -11.72 1.14 13.42
CA ARG A 120 -12.49 0.09 14.12
C ARG A 120 -13.51 -0.60 13.21
N ASN A 121 -14.21 0.17 12.37
CA ASN A 121 -15.18 -0.40 11.44
C ASN A 121 -14.51 -1.37 10.45
N ILE A 122 -13.30 -1.04 9.98
CA ILE A 122 -12.52 -1.93 9.10
C ILE A 122 -12.01 -3.16 9.85
N ASP A 123 -11.52 -2.99 11.09
CA ASP A 123 -11.05 -4.10 11.91
C ASP A 123 -12.19 -5.09 12.24
N GLU A 124 -13.39 -4.60 12.56
CA GLU A 124 -14.59 -5.41 12.79
C GLU A 124 -15.01 -6.17 11.51
N GLU A 125 -15.04 -5.49 10.37
CA GLU A 125 -15.36 -6.11 9.08
C GLU A 125 -14.34 -7.20 8.71
N ASN A 126 -13.05 -6.91 8.89
CA ASN A 126 -11.97 -7.86 8.65
C ASN A 126 -12.00 -9.04 9.64
N HIS A 127 -12.34 -8.81 10.91
CA HIS A 127 -12.49 -9.89 11.88
C HIS A 127 -13.59 -10.89 11.45
N ALA A 128 -14.70 -10.38 10.89
CA ALA A 128 -15.80 -11.20 10.41
C ALA A 128 -15.51 -11.92 9.08
N LEU A 129 -14.89 -11.23 8.13
CA LEU A 129 -14.79 -11.69 6.73
C LEU A 129 -13.38 -12.17 6.32
N LYS A 130 -12.34 -11.71 7.01
CA LYS A 130 -10.93 -12.10 6.83
C LYS A 130 -10.41 -11.92 5.40
N ASP A 131 -10.96 -10.94 4.69
CA ASP A 131 -10.68 -10.68 3.28
C ASP A 131 -9.95 -9.36 3.01
N PHE A 132 -9.37 -8.73 4.05
CA PHE A 132 -8.56 -7.52 3.88
C PHE A 132 -7.06 -7.78 3.89
N LEU A 133 -6.34 -6.89 3.21
CA LEU A 133 -4.94 -6.60 3.41
C LEU A 133 -4.87 -5.17 3.95
N ILE A 134 -4.69 -5.04 5.27
CA ILE A 134 -4.59 -3.74 5.92
C ILE A 134 -3.14 -3.27 5.90
N LEU A 135 -2.91 -2.09 5.32
CA LEU A 135 -1.59 -1.47 5.18
C LEU A 135 -1.34 -0.58 6.40
N ASP A 136 -0.82 -1.15 7.48
CA ASP A 136 -0.67 -0.45 8.76
C ASP A 136 0.24 0.80 8.72
N HIS A 137 1.05 0.99 7.68
CA HIS A 137 1.92 2.16 7.53
C HIS A 137 1.49 3.11 6.42
N HIS A 138 0.32 2.89 5.83
CA HIS A 138 -0.26 3.75 4.82
C HIS A 138 -1.50 4.44 5.38
N GLU A 139 -1.57 5.75 5.21
CA GLU A 139 -2.75 6.54 5.58
C GLU A 139 -3.70 6.67 4.38
N GLU A 140 -5.00 6.45 4.61
CA GLU A 140 -6.06 6.65 3.61
C GLU A 140 -6.47 8.14 3.56
N ALA A 141 -5.52 8.99 3.16
CA ALA A 141 -5.74 10.41 2.89
C ALA A 141 -5.54 10.70 1.39
N GLN A 142 -6.21 11.73 0.87
CA GLN A 142 -6.27 12.04 -0.57
C GLN A 142 -4.86 12.18 -1.18
N GLU A 143 -3.97 12.89 -0.48
CA GLU A 143 -2.58 13.15 -0.84
C GLU A 143 -1.67 11.92 -0.69
N GLU A 144 -2.09 10.94 0.09
CA GLU A 144 -1.35 9.70 0.34
C GLU A 144 -1.76 8.58 -0.63
N LEU A 145 -2.97 8.64 -1.22
CA LEU A 145 -3.51 7.61 -2.12
C LEU A 145 -2.52 7.15 -3.21
N PRO A 146 -1.73 8.03 -3.88
CA PRO A 146 -0.79 7.57 -4.89
C PRO A 146 0.32 6.67 -4.33
N LYS A 147 0.65 6.80 -3.04
CA LYS A 147 1.63 5.96 -2.35
C LYS A 147 1.11 4.55 -2.07
N LYS A 148 -0.21 4.32 -2.14
CA LYS A 148 -0.85 3.03 -1.87
C LYS A 148 -0.28 1.91 -2.74
N ALA A 149 0.02 2.17 -4.02
CA ALA A 149 0.70 1.25 -4.93
C ALA A 149 1.99 0.70 -4.33
N LYS A 150 2.83 1.59 -3.81
CA LYS A 150 4.11 1.26 -3.20
C LYS A 150 3.92 0.34 -1.99
N PHE A 151 3.01 0.69 -1.08
CA PHE A 151 2.75 -0.09 0.13
C PHE A 151 2.11 -1.44 -0.18
N PHE A 152 1.18 -1.48 -1.15
CA PHE A 152 0.52 -2.69 -1.60
C PHE A 152 1.53 -3.69 -2.15
N PHE A 153 2.28 -3.33 -3.20
CA PHE A 153 3.22 -4.27 -3.82
C PHE A 153 4.31 -4.70 -2.84
N SER A 154 4.81 -3.79 -1.99
CA SER A 154 5.81 -4.12 -0.97
C SER A 154 5.28 -5.12 0.05
N THR A 155 4.08 -4.87 0.59
CA THR A 155 3.48 -5.75 1.61
C THR A 155 3.08 -7.09 1.02
N ALA A 156 2.48 -7.09 -0.17
CA ALA A 156 2.02 -8.31 -0.83
C ALA A 156 3.19 -9.27 -1.13
N VAL A 157 4.32 -8.76 -1.62
CA VAL A 157 5.52 -9.57 -1.92
C VAL A 157 6.14 -10.17 -0.67
N GLN A 158 6.09 -9.45 0.46
CA GLN A 158 6.60 -9.94 1.74
C GLN A 158 5.70 -11.02 2.35
N MET A 159 4.39 -10.93 2.13
CA MET A 159 3.43 -11.87 2.72
C MET A 159 3.23 -13.14 1.88
N TRP A 160 3.27 -13.02 0.55
CA TRP A 160 2.92 -14.10 -0.37
C TRP A 160 3.97 -14.24 -1.47
N ASN A 161 4.39 -15.48 -1.72
CA ASN A 161 5.27 -15.83 -2.82
C ASN A 161 4.42 -16.19 -4.06
N ALA A 162 4.17 -15.22 -4.95
CA ALA A 162 3.36 -15.39 -6.15
C ALA A 162 4.11 -15.04 -7.45
N ASP A 163 3.69 -15.60 -8.59
CA ASP A 163 4.20 -15.21 -9.91
C ASP A 163 3.81 -13.78 -10.29
N PHE A 164 2.59 -13.36 -9.94
CA PHE A 164 2.05 -12.05 -10.26
C PHE A 164 1.41 -11.34 -9.07
N TYR A 165 1.49 -10.01 -9.08
CA TYR A 165 0.81 -9.12 -8.15
C TYR A 165 -0.06 -8.16 -8.95
N VAL A 166 -1.36 -8.15 -8.67
CA VAL A 166 -2.38 -7.47 -9.47
C VAL A 166 -3.06 -6.42 -8.62
N LYS A 167 -3.04 -5.17 -9.07
CA LYS A 167 -3.88 -4.08 -8.55
C LYS A 167 -5.19 -4.08 -9.34
N VAL A 168 -6.31 -4.01 -8.62
CA VAL A 168 -7.67 -3.86 -9.18
C VAL A 168 -8.38 -2.70 -8.46
N GLY A 169 -9.08 -1.82 -9.18
CA GLY A 169 -9.95 -0.80 -8.59
C GLY A 169 -11.25 -1.39 -8.04
N ASP A 170 -11.94 -0.68 -7.14
CA ASP A 170 -13.29 -1.10 -6.67
C ASP A 170 -14.44 -0.66 -7.58
N ASN A 171 -14.14 -0.02 -8.71
CA ASN A 171 -15.09 0.48 -9.69
C ASN A 171 -15.20 -0.42 -10.93
N VAL A 172 -14.84 -1.70 -10.79
CA VAL A 172 -14.74 -2.64 -11.90
C VAL A 172 -15.41 -3.96 -11.55
N ASP A 173 -16.21 -4.45 -12.48
CA ASP A 173 -16.65 -5.83 -12.50
C ASP A 173 -15.62 -6.66 -13.27
N LEU A 174 -15.08 -7.69 -12.61
CA LEU A 174 -13.99 -8.49 -13.13
C LEU A 174 -14.48 -9.87 -13.59
N ASP A 175 -14.11 -10.28 -14.80
CA ASP A 175 -14.13 -11.69 -15.18
C ASP A 175 -12.89 -12.37 -14.58
N ILE A 176 -13.06 -12.93 -13.39
CA ILE A 176 -11.98 -13.62 -12.68
C ILE A 176 -11.48 -14.85 -13.46
N GLY A 177 -12.34 -15.51 -14.26
CA GLY A 177 -11.95 -16.65 -15.07
C GLY A 177 -10.98 -16.24 -16.18
N GLY A 178 -11.39 -15.26 -16.99
CA GLY A 178 -10.54 -14.69 -18.04
C GLY A 178 -9.26 -14.05 -17.51
N LEU A 179 -9.30 -13.42 -16.33
CA LEU A 179 -8.10 -12.88 -15.68
C LEU A 179 -7.10 -14.00 -15.33
N VAL A 180 -7.59 -15.10 -14.78
CA VAL A 180 -6.75 -16.25 -14.37
C VAL A 180 -6.14 -16.93 -15.59
N GLU A 181 -6.90 -17.10 -16.67
CA GLU A 181 -6.37 -17.62 -17.94
C GLU A 181 -5.29 -16.72 -18.53
N LEU A 182 -5.50 -15.40 -18.48
CA LEU A 182 -4.48 -14.42 -18.88
C LEU A 182 -3.20 -14.61 -18.05
N LEU A 183 -3.30 -14.69 -16.72
CA LEU A 183 -2.14 -14.87 -15.84
C LEU A 183 -1.39 -16.19 -16.12
N TRP A 184 -2.12 -17.29 -16.34
CA TRP A 184 -1.51 -18.58 -16.73
C TRP A 184 -0.76 -18.49 -18.06
N SER A 185 -1.31 -17.79 -19.05
CA SER A 185 -0.66 -17.62 -20.36
C SER A 185 0.64 -16.83 -20.31
N ARG A 186 0.90 -16.12 -19.21
CA ARG A 186 2.09 -15.29 -19.00
C ARG A 186 3.08 -15.89 -17.99
N GLN A 187 2.80 -17.07 -17.46
CA GLN A 187 3.68 -17.71 -16.48
C GLN A 187 5.11 -17.87 -17.03
N GLY A 188 6.10 -17.65 -16.17
CA GLY A 188 7.53 -17.70 -16.53
C GLY A 188 8.08 -16.38 -17.10
N GLN A 189 7.25 -15.34 -17.25
CA GLN A 189 7.72 -14.00 -17.60
C GLN A 189 8.16 -13.21 -16.36
N ASP A 190 9.46 -13.22 -16.11
CA ASP A 190 10.09 -12.65 -14.91
C ASP A 190 10.14 -11.11 -14.86
N SER A 191 9.74 -10.42 -15.93
CA SER A 191 9.77 -8.94 -16.00
C SER A 191 8.55 -8.37 -16.71
N ALA A 192 7.41 -9.05 -16.64
CA ALA A 192 6.17 -8.57 -17.25
C ALA A 192 5.54 -7.42 -16.46
N TYR A 193 5.28 -6.31 -17.16
CA TYR A 193 4.44 -5.19 -16.73
C TYR A 193 3.22 -5.15 -17.66
N ILE A 194 2.04 -5.48 -17.11
CA ILE A 194 0.84 -5.80 -17.91
C ILE A 194 -0.29 -4.87 -17.53
N GLY A 195 -0.98 -4.32 -18.52
CA GLY A 195 -2.13 -3.44 -18.32
C GLY A 195 -2.69 -2.92 -19.63
N CYS A 196 -3.64 -1.99 -19.54
CA CYS A 196 -4.04 -1.17 -20.67
C CYS A 196 -3.02 -0.05 -20.87
N MET A 197 -2.07 -0.22 -21.80
CA MET A 197 -0.94 0.70 -21.89
C MET A 197 -1.33 1.99 -22.62
N LYS A 198 -1.18 3.14 -21.96
CA LYS A 198 -1.40 4.46 -22.57
C LYS A 198 -0.18 5.35 -22.44
N SER A 199 -0.13 6.37 -23.28
CA SER A 199 0.71 7.57 -23.17
C SER A 199 -0.15 8.76 -23.58
N GLY A 200 0.11 9.95 -23.05
CA GLY A 200 -0.70 11.11 -23.38
C GLY A 200 -0.26 12.36 -22.63
N GLU A 201 -1.02 13.43 -22.82
CA GLU A 201 -0.72 14.74 -22.25
C GLU A 201 -0.79 14.75 -20.71
N VAL A 202 0.15 15.46 -20.10
CA VAL A 202 0.19 15.74 -18.67
C VAL A 202 -0.67 16.96 -18.40
N VAL A 203 -1.61 16.82 -17.48
CA VAL A 203 -2.46 17.94 -17.05
C VAL A 203 -1.63 18.85 -16.13
N ALA A 204 -1.11 19.95 -16.69
CA ALA A 204 -0.24 20.90 -15.99
C ALA A 204 -0.99 22.10 -15.38
N GLU A 205 -2.30 22.19 -15.60
CA GLU A 205 -3.13 23.29 -15.09
C GLU A 205 -3.69 22.95 -13.71
N ASP A 206 -3.36 23.78 -12.73
CA ASP A 206 -3.82 23.63 -11.36
C ASP A 206 -5.36 23.70 -11.26
N GLY A 207 -5.93 22.90 -10.36
CA GLY A 207 -7.38 22.78 -10.17
C GLY A 207 -8.11 21.89 -11.18
N LYS A 208 -7.46 21.41 -12.25
CA LYS A 208 -8.09 20.43 -13.16
C LYS A 208 -8.05 19.02 -12.60
N PRO A 209 -9.07 18.17 -12.90
CA PRO A 209 -8.97 16.74 -12.65
C PRO A 209 -7.71 16.18 -13.28
N TRP A 210 -7.01 15.31 -12.55
CA TRP A 210 -5.74 14.71 -12.99
C TRP A 210 -4.55 15.65 -13.06
N TYR A 211 -4.63 16.86 -12.47
CA TYR A 211 -3.47 17.76 -12.33
C TYR A 211 -2.26 17.03 -11.73
N GLU A 212 -1.10 17.23 -12.34
CA GLU A 212 0.18 16.68 -11.90
C GLU A 212 1.10 17.81 -11.44
N PRO A 213 1.32 18.01 -10.13
CA PRO A 213 2.18 19.06 -9.60
C PRO A 213 3.61 19.01 -10.13
N GLU A 214 4.09 17.81 -10.47
CA GLU A 214 5.44 17.58 -10.96
C GLU A 214 5.50 17.53 -12.49
N TRP A 215 4.52 18.15 -13.18
CA TRP A 215 4.37 18.11 -14.64
C TRP A 215 5.64 18.53 -15.39
N TRP A 216 6.43 19.41 -14.79
CA TRP A 216 7.67 19.95 -15.35
C TRP A 216 8.77 18.88 -15.51
N LYS A 217 8.65 17.73 -14.85
CA LYS A 217 9.59 16.59 -14.97
C LYS A 217 9.36 15.71 -16.20
N PHE A 218 8.22 15.88 -16.89
CA PHE A 218 7.85 15.05 -18.05
C PHE A 218 8.35 15.62 -19.39
N GLY A 219 9.33 16.51 -19.33
CA GLY A 219 9.95 17.16 -20.48
C GLY A 219 9.05 18.19 -21.16
N ASP A 220 9.59 18.81 -22.20
CA ASP A 220 8.98 20.00 -22.83
C ASP A 220 7.62 19.72 -23.47
N ARG A 221 7.42 18.50 -23.98
CA ARG A 221 6.14 18.07 -24.57
C ARG A 221 5.07 17.75 -23.54
N LYS A 222 5.42 17.72 -22.25
CA LYS A 222 4.53 17.38 -21.13
C LYS A 222 3.68 16.16 -21.44
N SER A 223 4.34 15.05 -21.82
CA SER A 223 3.65 13.79 -22.11
C SER A 223 4.08 12.75 -21.11
N TYR A 224 3.12 12.04 -20.53
CA TYR A 224 3.40 10.86 -19.74
C TYR A 224 4.13 9.82 -20.61
N PHE A 225 5.12 9.17 -20.01
CA PHE A 225 5.70 7.94 -20.55
C PHE A 225 4.63 6.86 -20.68
N ARG A 226 4.93 5.81 -21.46
CA ARG A 226 4.00 4.68 -21.57
C ARG A 226 3.83 4.00 -20.22
N HIS A 227 2.59 3.84 -19.77
CA HIS A 227 2.25 3.23 -18.48
C HIS A 227 0.94 2.45 -18.58
N ALA A 228 0.80 1.44 -17.71
CA ALA A 228 -0.43 0.67 -17.57
C ALA A 228 -1.47 1.51 -16.83
N ALA A 229 -2.49 1.94 -17.55
CA ALA A 229 -3.50 2.83 -17.08
C ALA A 229 -4.81 2.14 -16.72
N GLY A 230 -5.59 2.84 -15.92
CA GLY A 230 -6.93 2.41 -15.54
C GLY A 230 -6.92 1.56 -14.27
N SER A 231 -7.97 0.77 -14.12
CA SER A 231 -8.25 0.11 -12.84
C SER A 231 -7.53 -1.21 -12.66
N ILE A 232 -6.90 -1.80 -13.69
CA ILE A 232 -6.21 -3.09 -13.59
C ILE A 232 -4.76 -2.98 -14.07
N LEU A 233 -3.85 -3.42 -13.22
CA LEU A 233 -2.41 -3.44 -13.46
C LEU A 233 -1.82 -4.72 -12.86
N MET A 234 -0.91 -5.38 -13.58
CA MET A 234 -0.18 -6.55 -13.10
C MET A 234 1.32 -6.35 -13.20
N LEU A 235 2.02 -6.81 -12.16
CA LEU A 235 3.46 -6.90 -12.11
C LEU A 235 3.87 -8.35 -11.86
N SER A 236 4.84 -8.82 -12.64
CA SER A 236 5.59 -10.02 -12.30
C SER A 236 6.33 -9.87 -10.96
N LYS A 237 6.63 -11.01 -10.34
CA LYS A 237 7.30 -11.07 -9.03
C LYS A 237 8.53 -10.17 -8.91
N ASN A 238 9.44 -10.20 -9.87
CA ASN A 238 10.70 -9.46 -9.75
C ASN A 238 10.48 -7.94 -9.81
N LEU A 239 9.50 -7.46 -10.59
CA LEU A 239 9.15 -6.05 -10.63
C LEU A 239 8.50 -5.60 -9.32
N ALA A 240 7.62 -6.42 -8.75
CA ALA A 240 7.03 -6.15 -7.44
C ALA A 240 8.09 -6.20 -6.32
N GLN A 241 9.04 -7.14 -6.40
CA GLN A 241 10.20 -7.20 -5.49
C GLN A 241 11.10 -5.97 -5.60
N TYR A 242 11.33 -5.45 -6.81
CA TYR A 242 12.06 -4.20 -7.00
C TYR A 242 11.37 -3.05 -6.27
N ILE A 243 10.04 -2.96 -6.35
CA ILE A 243 9.27 -1.94 -5.60
C ILE A 243 9.49 -2.09 -4.11
N ASN A 244 9.42 -3.32 -3.58
CA ASN A 244 9.67 -3.60 -2.17
C ASN A 244 11.08 -3.17 -1.73
N ILE A 245 12.11 -3.56 -2.48
CA ILE A 245 13.51 -3.30 -2.13
C ILE A 245 13.81 -1.80 -2.13
N ASN A 246 13.24 -1.06 -3.08
CA ASN A 246 13.56 0.35 -3.30
C ASN A 246 12.48 1.30 -2.79
N SER A 247 11.51 0.82 -2.00
CA SER A 247 10.29 1.55 -1.63
C SER A 247 10.57 2.94 -1.06
N ALA A 248 11.66 3.13 -0.34
CA ALA A 248 11.99 4.42 0.26
C ALA A 248 12.43 5.48 -0.78
N SER A 249 13.06 5.06 -1.87
CA SER A 249 13.65 5.95 -2.89
C SER A 249 12.75 6.16 -4.10
N LEU A 250 11.67 5.38 -4.24
CA LEU A 250 10.75 5.51 -5.36
C LEU A 250 9.96 6.83 -5.30
N LYS A 251 10.09 7.63 -6.37
CA LYS A 251 9.32 8.86 -6.55
C LYS A 251 7.86 8.54 -6.81
N VAL A 252 6.98 9.13 -6.02
CA VAL A 252 5.52 9.07 -6.21
C VAL A 252 5.06 10.36 -6.91
N TYR A 253 4.13 10.21 -7.85
CA TYR A 253 3.45 11.25 -8.63
C TYR A 253 1.99 11.37 -8.18
N ALA A 254 1.22 12.29 -8.77
CA ALA A 254 -0.16 12.56 -8.33
C ALA A 254 -1.10 11.36 -8.52
N HIS A 255 -0.74 10.42 -9.40
CA HIS A 255 -1.53 9.22 -9.69
C HIS A 255 -0.67 7.97 -9.56
N ASP A 256 -1.28 6.90 -9.09
CA ASP A 256 -0.55 5.67 -8.77
C ASP A 256 -0.09 4.90 -10.03
N ASP A 257 -0.87 4.94 -11.11
CA ASP A 257 -0.51 4.39 -12.42
C ASP A 257 0.70 5.10 -13.03
N ILE A 258 0.75 6.43 -12.94
CA ILE A 258 1.92 7.25 -13.31
C ILE A 258 3.11 6.89 -12.42
N SER A 259 2.90 6.78 -11.10
CA SER A 259 3.96 6.39 -10.17
C SER A 259 4.58 5.06 -10.55
N VAL A 260 3.77 4.01 -10.71
CA VAL A 260 4.27 2.68 -11.12
C VAL A 260 4.96 2.74 -12.48
N GLY A 261 4.35 3.40 -13.47
CA GLY A 261 4.95 3.49 -14.80
C GLY A 261 6.33 4.17 -14.78
N SER A 262 6.53 5.17 -13.92
CA SER A 262 7.84 5.83 -13.77
C SER A 262 8.90 4.89 -13.23
N TRP A 263 8.52 3.99 -12.31
CA TRP A 263 9.42 2.99 -11.75
C TRP A 263 9.77 1.94 -12.79
N MET A 264 8.77 1.49 -13.57
CA MET A 264 8.98 0.49 -14.62
C MET A 264 9.81 1.02 -15.79
N MET A 265 9.70 2.32 -16.10
CA MET A 265 10.49 2.98 -17.15
C MET A 265 11.99 2.93 -16.87
N GLY A 266 12.40 2.92 -15.60
CA GLY A 266 13.80 2.80 -15.19
C GLY A 266 14.34 1.36 -15.22
N LEU A 267 13.54 0.38 -15.62
CA LEU A 267 13.86 -1.04 -15.56
C LEU A 267 13.81 -1.69 -16.94
N LYS A 268 14.44 -2.86 -17.06
CA LYS A 268 14.28 -3.75 -18.22
C LYS A 268 12.94 -4.52 -18.13
N ALA A 269 11.83 -3.78 -18.02
CA ALA A 269 10.48 -4.34 -17.97
C ALA A 269 9.96 -4.62 -19.38
N THR A 270 9.23 -5.71 -19.54
CA THR A 270 8.49 -6.05 -20.77
C THR A 270 7.08 -5.48 -20.65
N TYR A 271 6.80 -4.45 -21.45
CA TYR A 271 5.49 -3.81 -21.52
C TYR A 271 4.54 -4.68 -22.34
N ILE A 272 3.48 -5.18 -21.70
CA ILE A 272 2.45 -5.98 -22.34
C ILE A 272 1.15 -5.18 -22.32
N ASP A 273 0.81 -4.66 -23.49
CA ASP A 273 -0.46 -3.99 -23.72
C ASP A 273 -1.53 -5.04 -24.03
N ASP A 274 -2.48 -5.23 -23.11
CA ASP A 274 -3.57 -6.20 -23.28
C ASP A 274 -4.91 -5.46 -23.28
N SER A 275 -5.55 -5.42 -24.45
CA SER A 275 -6.81 -4.69 -24.66
C SER A 275 -7.95 -5.21 -23.78
N ARG A 276 -7.86 -6.46 -23.30
CA ARG A 276 -8.85 -7.03 -22.38
C ARG A 276 -8.87 -6.32 -21.03
N LEU A 277 -7.75 -5.68 -20.65
CA LEU A 277 -7.61 -4.91 -19.41
C LEU A 277 -8.05 -3.44 -19.55
N CYS A 278 -8.37 -2.99 -20.76
CA CYS A 278 -8.91 -1.66 -21.02
C CYS A 278 -10.40 -1.59 -20.69
N CYS A 279 -10.76 -1.59 -19.41
CA CYS A 279 -12.16 -1.61 -18.95
C CYS A 279 -12.96 -0.44 -19.53
N SER A 280 -14.10 -0.72 -20.16
CA SER A 280 -15.05 0.28 -20.63
C SER A 280 -16.48 -0.18 -20.38
N TYR A 281 -17.47 0.68 -20.66
CA TYR A 281 -18.89 0.34 -20.54
C TYR A 281 -19.39 -0.70 -21.56
N SER A 282 -18.59 -1.07 -22.57
CA SER A 282 -18.94 -2.06 -23.60
C SER A 282 -18.04 -3.30 -23.51
N GLY A 283 -18.61 -4.43 -23.08
CA GLY A 283 -17.87 -5.62 -22.64
C GLY A 283 -17.82 -6.80 -23.63
N GLN A 284 -17.56 -6.57 -24.92
CA GLN A 284 -17.16 -7.69 -25.79
C GLN A 284 -15.65 -7.91 -25.68
N ASP A 285 -15.24 -9.14 -25.37
CA ASP A 285 -13.86 -9.62 -25.24
C ASP A 285 -12.98 -8.83 -24.23
N LYS A 286 -13.54 -8.48 -23.06
CA LYS A 286 -12.79 -7.84 -21.97
C LYS A 286 -12.84 -8.66 -20.71
N VAL A 287 -11.77 -8.61 -19.90
CA VAL A 287 -11.77 -9.22 -18.56
C VAL A 287 -12.37 -8.29 -17.51
N CYS A 288 -12.85 -7.12 -17.91
CA CYS A 288 -13.44 -6.14 -17.01
C CYS A 288 -14.41 -5.16 -17.68
N SER A 289 -15.39 -4.69 -16.91
CA SER A 289 -16.30 -3.58 -17.24
C SER A 289 -16.37 -2.57 -16.10
N LEU A 290 -16.56 -1.28 -16.44
CA LEU A 290 -16.75 -0.24 -15.42
C LEU A 290 -18.12 -0.41 -14.74
N ALA A 291 -18.12 -0.37 -13.41
CA ALA A 291 -19.31 -0.50 -12.55
C ALA A 291 -19.92 0.86 -12.18
#